data_AF-A0A7C1WZ72-F1
#
_entry.id   AF-A0A7C1WZ72-F1
#
_cell.length_a   1.000
_cell.length_b   1.000
_cell.length_c   1.000
_cell.angle_alpha   90.00
_cell.angle_beta   90.00
_cell.angle_gamma   90.00
#
_symmetry.space_group_name_H-M   'P 1'
#
loop_
_entity.id
_entity.type
_entity.pdbx_description
1 polymer ?
#
loop_
_entity_poly.entity_id
_entity_poly.type
_entity_poly.pdbx_seq_one_letter_code
_entity_poly.pdbx_strand_id
1 'polypeptide(L)'
;MNTIAQFPGSIEYPMLNPQAFRQAKAKANDATIEVKRLFIQTQYLPSLHSRISGQDQALRTADFQLRETVNSLESETNRQVDALRYLQSELRNPPESDHGDIIEDIGQRVQTIIGYVSEKERLLKSLIPAMAAPIDRTATDKYITQFEADLARLPTEVLEITERQNALDAKRKALTEAMALIEAKGFTQIAKDTALSAQEITKLGMATPEVMAVEAAINVALQVLERAESLINYVGMIEARDRLRKQINDLIERALAKEEELRLVSWKKDLVTESHRFDDHRAQYVAEYEKCVTASRSFLSTHSNVNGADQDGVAQFAADVLSLAKHLKVMA
;
A
#
# COMPACT_ATOMS: atom_id res chain seq x y z
N MET A 1 -60.19 31.91 1.84
CA MET A 1 -59.26 30.95 2.46
C MET A 1 -58.06 30.86 1.54
N ASN A 2 -57.01 31.62 1.85
CA ASN A 2 -55.78 31.64 1.05
C ASN A 2 -54.90 30.49 1.53
N THR A 3 -54.90 29.38 0.79
CA THR A 3 -53.84 28.38 0.89
C THR A 3 -52.64 28.98 0.17
N ILE A 4 -51.78 29.67 0.91
CA ILE A 4 -50.45 30.02 0.42
C ILE A 4 -49.78 28.68 0.14
N ALA A 5 -49.58 28.34 -1.13
CA ALA A 5 -48.72 27.24 -1.52
C ALA A 5 -47.36 27.53 -0.86
N GLN A 6 -47.01 26.71 0.15
CA GLN A 6 -45.66 26.73 0.66
C GLN A 6 -44.76 26.35 -0.51
N PHE A 7 -44.02 27.34 -1.03
CA PHE A 7 -42.90 27.07 -1.91
C PHE A 7 -42.03 26.02 -1.22
N PRO A 8 -41.71 24.88 -1.85
CA PRO A 8 -40.71 23.99 -1.32
C PRO A 8 -39.43 24.82 -1.16
N GLY A 9 -38.92 24.91 0.07
CA GLY A 9 -37.69 25.64 0.36
C GLY A 9 -36.56 25.15 -0.55
N SER A 10 -35.63 26.03 -0.90
CA SER A 10 -34.47 25.71 -1.73
C SER A 10 -33.79 24.42 -1.25
N ILE A 11 -33.51 23.50 -2.18
CA ILE A 11 -32.89 22.21 -1.83
C ILE A 11 -31.49 22.44 -1.24
N GLU A 12 -31.29 22.00 -0.01
CA GLU A 12 -29.97 22.00 0.62
C GLU A 12 -29.15 20.79 0.13
N TYR A 13 -28.17 21.07 -0.73
CA TYR A 13 -27.25 20.05 -1.21
C TYR A 13 -26.08 19.83 -0.22
N PRO A 14 -25.59 18.59 -0.07
CA PRO A 14 -24.43 18.31 0.77
C PRO A 14 -23.20 19.09 0.30
N MET A 15 -22.41 19.61 1.23
CA MET A 15 -21.18 20.32 0.89
C MET A 15 -20.16 19.37 0.24
N LEU A 16 -19.86 19.62 -1.04
CA LEU A 16 -18.86 18.88 -1.82
C LEU A 16 -17.47 19.46 -1.60
N ASN A 17 -16.48 18.59 -1.44
CA ASN A 17 -15.08 18.99 -1.37
C ASN A 17 -14.27 18.42 -2.55
N PRO A 18 -14.24 19.11 -3.71
CA PRO A 18 -13.56 18.61 -4.90
C PRO A 18 -12.04 18.50 -4.72
N GLN A 19 -11.45 19.31 -3.82
CA GLN A 19 -10.04 19.19 -3.49
C GLN A 19 -9.76 17.91 -2.71
N ALA A 20 -10.52 17.63 -1.64
CA ALA A 20 -10.38 16.40 -0.87
C ALA A 20 -10.64 15.17 -1.74
N PHE A 21 -11.65 15.21 -2.61
CA PHE A 21 -11.96 14.15 -3.56
C PHE A 21 -10.78 13.81 -4.49
N ARG A 22 -10.21 14.82 -5.16
CA ARG A 22 -9.05 14.64 -6.04
C ARG A 22 -7.80 14.19 -5.28
N GLN A 23 -7.56 14.74 -4.10
CA GLN A 23 -6.42 14.36 -3.25
C GLN A 23 -6.55 12.91 -2.76
N ALA A 24 -7.72 12.49 -2.30
CA ALA A 24 -7.98 11.13 -1.86
C ALA A 24 -7.73 10.13 -3.00
N LYS A 25 -8.21 10.43 -4.22
CA LYS A 25 -7.94 9.61 -5.41
C LYS A 25 -6.45 9.49 -5.70
N ALA A 26 -5.73 10.62 -5.73
CA ALA A 26 -4.30 10.64 -6.00
C ALA A 26 -3.51 9.81 -4.98
N LYS A 27 -3.78 10.01 -3.69
CA LYS A 27 -3.11 9.26 -2.63
C LYS A 27 -3.46 7.77 -2.64
N ALA A 28 -4.70 7.40 -2.96
CA ALA A 28 -5.07 5.99 -3.15
C ALA A 28 -4.31 5.36 -4.33
N ASN A 29 -4.16 6.07 -5.44
CA ASN A 29 -3.35 5.60 -6.57
C ASN A 29 -1.87 5.44 -6.18
N ASP A 30 -1.30 6.40 -5.45
CA ASP A 30 0.09 6.35 -5.02
C ASP A 30 0.35 5.15 -4.08
N ALA A 31 -0.52 4.94 -3.09
CA ALA A 31 -0.48 3.77 -2.22
C ALA A 31 -0.63 2.46 -3.03
N THR A 32 -1.48 2.42 -4.05
CA THR A 32 -1.63 1.25 -4.93
C THR A 32 -0.36 0.94 -5.71
N ILE A 33 0.34 1.97 -6.21
CA ILE A 33 1.62 1.81 -6.92
C ILE A 33 2.66 1.21 -5.97
N GLU A 34 2.72 1.70 -4.73
CA GLU A 34 3.65 1.19 -3.74
C GLU A 34 3.34 -0.26 -3.34
N VAL A 35 2.05 -0.60 -3.12
CA VAL A 35 1.62 -1.99 -2.89
C VAL A 35 2.04 -2.90 -4.06
N LYS A 36 1.87 -2.46 -5.31
CA LYS A 36 2.31 -3.23 -6.50
C LYS A 36 3.83 -3.43 -6.51
N ARG A 37 4.60 -2.38 -6.22
CA ARG A 37 6.07 -2.46 -6.14
C ARG A 37 6.51 -3.48 -5.08
N LEU A 38 5.95 -3.37 -3.89
CA LEU A 38 6.26 -4.27 -2.76
C LEU A 38 5.79 -5.70 -3.04
N PHE A 39 4.66 -5.87 -3.73
CA PHE A 39 4.21 -7.19 -4.14
C PHE A 39 5.17 -7.86 -5.13
N ILE A 40 5.71 -7.12 -6.11
CA ILE A 40 6.71 -7.67 -7.06
C ILE A 40 7.96 -8.15 -6.30
N GLN A 41 8.35 -7.43 -5.25
CA GLN A 41 9.52 -7.74 -4.43
C GLN A 41 9.30 -8.92 -3.47
N THR A 42 8.07 -9.12 -2.99
CA THR A 42 7.79 -10.05 -1.87
C THR A 42 6.91 -11.25 -2.25
N GLN A 43 6.10 -11.12 -3.31
CA GLN A 43 5.00 -12.02 -3.67
C GLN A 43 4.03 -12.31 -2.52
N TYR A 44 3.97 -11.42 -1.52
CA TYR A 44 3.25 -11.64 -0.28
C TYR A 44 1.77 -11.20 -0.38
N LEU A 45 0.87 -11.98 0.23
CA LEU A 45 -0.58 -11.73 0.25
C LEU A 45 -1.18 -11.40 -1.15
N PRO A 46 -1.11 -12.34 -2.11
CA PRO A 46 -1.61 -12.11 -3.47
C PRO A 46 -3.09 -11.74 -3.53
N SER A 47 -3.90 -12.25 -2.60
CA SER A 47 -5.33 -11.90 -2.48
C SER A 47 -5.54 -10.43 -2.08
N LEU A 48 -4.71 -9.90 -1.16
CA LEU A 48 -4.75 -8.51 -0.74
C LEU A 48 -4.35 -7.59 -1.90
N HIS A 49 -3.26 -7.91 -2.59
CA HIS A 49 -2.80 -7.18 -3.77
C HIS A 49 -3.86 -7.16 -4.89
N SER A 50 -4.47 -8.32 -5.20
CA SER A 50 -5.53 -8.42 -6.21
C SER A 50 -6.74 -7.58 -5.84
N ARG A 51 -7.14 -7.63 -4.57
CA ARG A 51 -8.26 -6.84 -4.05
C ARG A 51 -8.01 -5.33 -4.19
N ILE A 52 -6.85 -4.84 -3.75
CA ILE A 52 -6.49 -3.42 -3.86
C ILE A 52 -6.48 -2.99 -5.32
N SER A 53 -5.88 -3.80 -6.21
CA SER A 53 -5.86 -3.50 -7.64
C SER A 53 -7.26 -3.41 -8.25
N GLY A 54 -8.17 -4.33 -7.86
CA GLY A 54 -9.57 -4.29 -8.30
C GLY A 54 -10.32 -3.06 -7.78
N GLN A 55 -10.05 -2.64 -6.54
CA GLN A 55 -10.66 -1.45 -5.96
C GLN A 55 -10.12 -0.15 -6.58
N ASP A 56 -8.80 -0.05 -6.84
CA ASP A 56 -8.22 1.07 -7.57
C ASP A 56 -8.82 1.20 -8.98
N GLN A 57 -9.02 0.08 -9.67
CA GLN A 57 -9.72 0.08 -10.95
C GLN A 57 -11.17 0.57 -10.80
N ALA A 58 -11.90 0.12 -9.78
CA ALA A 58 -13.26 0.58 -9.51
C ALA A 58 -13.32 2.09 -9.23
N LEU A 59 -12.36 2.64 -8.47
CA LEU A 59 -12.24 4.08 -8.22
C LEU A 59 -12.01 4.87 -9.52
N ARG A 60 -11.15 4.36 -10.43
CA ARG A 60 -10.92 5.00 -11.74
C ARG A 60 -12.17 4.98 -12.62
N THR A 61 -12.89 3.86 -12.64
CA THR A 61 -14.16 3.75 -13.37
C THR A 61 -15.20 4.70 -12.79
N ALA A 62 -15.33 4.76 -11.47
CA ALA A 62 -16.25 5.67 -10.78
C ALA A 62 -15.93 7.14 -11.08
N ASP A 63 -14.66 7.54 -11.08
CA ASP A 63 -14.25 8.91 -11.42
C ASP A 63 -14.61 9.28 -12.85
N PHE A 64 -14.35 8.38 -13.80
CA PHE A 64 -14.71 8.59 -15.20
C PHE A 64 -16.23 8.73 -15.36
N GLN A 65 -16.99 7.79 -14.80
CA GLN A 65 -18.45 7.79 -14.89
C GLN A 65 -19.08 9.00 -14.18
N LEU A 66 -18.49 9.48 -13.09
CA LEU A 66 -18.92 10.72 -12.44
C LEU A 66 -18.78 11.91 -13.38
N ARG A 67 -17.61 12.10 -14.00
CA ARG A 67 -17.37 13.21 -14.95
C ARG A 67 -18.34 13.16 -16.13
N GLU A 68 -18.50 11.99 -16.75
CA GLU A 68 -19.44 11.78 -17.85
C GLU A 68 -20.88 12.05 -17.43
N THR A 69 -21.28 11.56 -16.26
CA THR A 69 -22.63 11.78 -15.72
C THR A 69 -22.89 13.25 -15.44
N VAL A 70 -21.94 13.96 -14.84
CA VAL A 70 -22.11 15.38 -14.51
C VAL A 70 -22.15 16.25 -15.77
N ASN A 71 -21.29 15.98 -16.75
CA ASN A 71 -21.29 16.72 -18.02
C ASN A 71 -22.56 16.48 -18.83
N SER A 72 -23.02 15.23 -18.89
CA SER A 72 -24.27 14.87 -19.56
C SER A 72 -25.49 15.38 -18.81
N LEU A 73 -25.44 15.48 -17.48
CA LEU A 73 -26.49 16.09 -16.67
C LEU A 73 -26.61 17.58 -16.96
N GLU A 74 -25.52 18.33 -16.94
CA GLU A 74 -25.51 19.76 -17.27
C GLU A 74 -26.04 20.04 -18.68
N SER A 75 -25.55 19.33 -19.68
CA SER A 75 -25.94 19.57 -21.08
C SER A 75 -27.42 19.26 -21.31
N GLU A 76 -27.89 18.11 -20.81
CA GLU A 76 -29.26 17.69 -21.02
C GLU A 76 -30.23 18.52 -20.16
N THR A 77 -29.91 18.84 -18.90
CA THR A 77 -30.80 19.67 -18.07
C THR A 77 -30.94 21.09 -18.61
N ASN A 78 -29.89 21.70 -19.15
CA ASN A 78 -29.98 23.00 -19.84
C ASN A 78 -30.94 22.93 -21.04
N ARG A 79 -30.73 21.97 -21.95
CA ARG A 79 -31.63 21.72 -23.08
C ARG A 79 -33.05 21.49 -22.60
N GLN A 80 -33.20 20.71 -21.53
CA GLN A 80 -34.49 20.33 -20.99
C GLN A 80 -35.25 21.54 -20.42
N VAL A 81 -34.57 22.37 -19.62
CA VAL A 81 -35.14 23.57 -19.03
C VAL A 81 -35.47 24.65 -20.06
N ASP A 82 -34.68 24.81 -21.12
CA ASP A 82 -34.98 25.83 -22.14
C ASP A 82 -36.30 25.56 -22.87
N ALA A 83 -36.58 24.30 -23.24
CA ALA A 83 -37.90 24.00 -23.83
C ALA A 83 -39.03 24.04 -22.80
N LEU A 84 -38.76 23.71 -21.52
CA LEU A 84 -39.76 23.88 -20.47
C LEU A 84 -40.16 25.36 -20.34
N ARG A 85 -39.18 26.27 -20.33
CA ARG A 85 -39.42 27.72 -20.30
C ARG A 85 -40.17 28.22 -21.54
N TYR A 86 -39.91 27.63 -22.70
CA TYR A 86 -40.66 27.91 -23.93
C TYR A 86 -42.14 27.55 -23.76
N LEU A 87 -42.44 26.32 -23.31
CA LEU A 87 -43.82 25.87 -23.05
C LEU A 87 -44.52 26.73 -21.98
N GLN A 88 -43.80 27.10 -20.90
CA GLN A 88 -44.33 28.03 -19.89
C GLN A 88 -44.62 29.43 -20.46
N SER A 89 -43.88 29.88 -21.48
CA SER A 89 -44.13 31.14 -22.15
C SER A 89 -45.35 31.07 -23.08
N GLU A 90 -45.53 29.92 -23.75
CA GLU A 90 -46.67 29.64 -24.62
C GLU A 90 -47.98 29.57 -23.80
N LEU A 91 -47.94 28.94 -22.62
CA LEU A 91 -49.08 28.86 -21.71
C LEU A 91 -49.54 30.21 -21.14
N ARG A 92 -48.77 31.31 -21.31
CA ARG A 92 -49.20 32.64 -20.86
C ARG A 92 -50.33 33.23 -21.71
N ASN A 93 -50.36 32.91 -23.01
CA ASN A 93 -51.40 33.35 -23.95
C ASN A 93 -51.75 32.24 -24.95
N PRO A 94 -52.28 31.09 -24.48
CA PRO A 94 -52.54 29.95 -25.35
C PRO A 94 -53.88 30.14 -26.09
N PRO A 95 -54.02 29.60 -27.31
CA PRO A 95 -55.33 29.30 -27.87
C PRO A 95 -56.11 28.39 -26.91
N GLU A 96 -57.43 28.59 -26.79
CA GLU A 96 -58.28 27.83 -25.86
C GLU A 96 -58.28 26.31 -26.17
N SER A 97 -58.05 25.94 -27.43
CA SER A 97 -57.88 24.55 -27.88
C SER A 97 -56.59 23.89 -27.40
N ASP A 98 -55.52 24.66 -27.15
CA ASP A 98 -54.16 24.15 -26.98
C ASP A 98 -53.73 24.19 -25.50
N HIS A 99 -54.50 24.85 -24.64
CA HIS A 99 -54.18 25.00 -23.21
C HIS A 99 -54.02 23.66 -22.48
N GLY A 100 -54.83 22.65 -22.81
CA GLY A 100 -54.72 21.31 -22.23
C GLY A 100 -53.44 20.60 -22.67
N ASP A 101 -53.16 20.65 -23.97
CA ASP A 101 -52.02 19.99 -24.61
C ASP A 101 -50.69 20.57 -24.12
N ILE A 102 -50.59 21.89 -23.96
CA ILE A 102 -49.38 22.56 -23.44
C ILE A 102 -49.10 22.13 -21.98
N ILE A 103 -50.14 21.98 -21.14
CA ILE A 103 -49.97 21.49 -19.76
C ILE A 103 -49.49 20.03 -19.76
N GLU A 104 -50.02 19.20 -20.67
CA GLU A 104 -49.57 17.81 -20.82
C GLU A 104 -48.08 17.77 -21.24
N ASP A 105 -47.69 18.56 -22.23
CA ASP A 105 -46.31 18.66 -22.71
C ASP A 105 -45.34 19.11 -21.60
N ILE A 106 -45.73 20.09 -20.78
CA ILE A 106 -44.98 20.51 -19.59
C ILE A 106 -44.84 19.32 -18.63
N GLY A 107 -45.92 18.59 -18.36
CA GLY A 107 -45.90 17.41 -17.50
C GLY A 107 -44.94 16.33 -18.02
N GLN A 108 -45.01 16.01 -19.31
CA GLN A 108 -44.12 15.04 -19.97
C GLN A 108 -42.66 15.48 -19.89
N ARG A 109 -42.37 16.77 -20.07
CA ARG A 109 -41.03 17.35 -19.96
C ARG A 109 -40.45 17.22 -18.56
N VAL A 110 -41.25 17.53 -17.53
CA VAL A 110 -40.85 17.36 -16.13
C VAL A 110 -40.54 15.90 -15.83
N GLN A 111 -41.40 14.97 -16.26
CA GLN A 111 -41.15 13.53 -16.10
C GLN A 111 -39.88 13.06 -16.84
N THR A 112 -39.60 13.62 -18.01
CA THR A 112 -38.35 13.34 -18.75
C THR A 112 -37.12 13.74 -17.95
N ILE A 113 -37.13 14.93 -17.34
CA ILE A 113 -36.03 15.42 -16.50
C ILE A 113 -35.87 14.55 -15.25
N ILE A 114 -36.97 14.24 -14.54
CA ILE A 114 -36.95 13.36 -13.36
C ILE A 114 -36.39 11.98 -13.72
N GLY A 115 -36.87 11.40 -14.83
CA GLY A 115 -36.41 10.11 -15.34
C GLY A 115 -34.91 10.11 -15.62
N TYR A 116 -34.41 11.16 -16.27
CA TYR A 116 -33.00 11.32 -16.58
C TYR A 116 -32.12 11.47 -15.33
N VAL A 117 -32.50 12.33 -14.39
CA VAL A 117 -31.78 12.48 -13.11
C VAL A 117 -31.80 11.17 -12.31
N SER A 118 -32.93 10.45 -12.31
CA SER A 118 -33.08 9.15 -11.64
C SER A 118 -32.19 8.07 -12.26
N GLU A 119 -32.06 8.03 -13.58
CA GLU A 119 -31.14 7.13 -14.27
C GLU A 119 -29.68 7.41 -13.86
N LYS A 120 -29.28 8.69 -13.85
CA LYS A 120 -27.93 9.11 -13.46
C LYS A 120 -27.62 8.83 -11.99
N GLU A 121 -28.56 9.08 -11.08
CA GLU A 121 -28.42 8.72 -9.65
C GLU A 121 -28.20 7.21 -9.49
N ARG A 122 -29.01 6.40 -10.18
CA ARG A 122 -28.91 4.93 -10.11
C ARG A 122 -27.59 4.42 -10.66
N LEU A 123 -27.13 4.98 -11.78
CA LEU A 123 -25.82 4.66 -12.35
C LEU A 123 -24.71 4.93 -11.33
N LEU A 124 -24.62 6.15 -10.80
CA LEU A 124 -23.57 6.52 -9.85
C LEU A 124 -23.64 5.67 -8.57
N LYS A 125 -24.86 5.43 -8.05
CA LYS A 125 -25.10 4.59 -6.88
C LYS A 125 -24.62 3.15 -7.10
N SER A 126 -24.82 2.60 -8.29
CA SER A 126 -24.44 1.21 -8.61
C SER A 126 -22.92 0.96 -8.56
N LEU A 127 -22.11 2.01 -8.66
CA LEU A 127 -20.64 1.90 -8.64
C LEU A 127 -20.06 1.82 -7.22
N ILE A 128 -20.80 2.29 -6.21
CA ILE A 128 -20.33 2.34 -4.80
C ILE A 128 -19.88 0.97 -4.27
N PRO A 129 -20.65 -0.14 -4.43
CA PRO A 129 -20.28 -1.42 -3.80
C PRO A 129 -18.88 -1.94 -4.20
N ALA A 130 -18.48 -1.74 -5.46
CA ALA A 130 -17.19 -2.18 -5.97
C ALA A 130 -15.99 -1.42 -5.35
N MET A 131 -16.21 -0.17 -4.94
CA MET A 131 -15.19 0.67 -4.32
C MET A 131 -15.29 0.72 -2.78
N ALA A 132 -16.43 0.34 -2.18
CA ALA A 132 -16.73 0.59 -0.77
C ALA A 132 -16.20 -0.47 0.21
N ALA A 133 -15.86 -1.69 -0.24
CA ALA A 133 -15.54 -2.80 0.65
C ALA A 133 -14.26 -2.58 1.48
N PRO A 134 -14.32 -2.46 2.83
CA PRO A 134 -13.15 -2.15 3.66
C PRO A 134 -12.22 -3.35 3.83
N ILE A 135 -10.91 -3.11 3.86
CA ILE A 135 -9.92 -4.16 4.16
C ILE A 135 -10.12 -4.65 5.62
N ASP A 136 -9.98 -5.95 5.84
CA ASP A 136 -10.04 -6.54 7.19
C ASP A 136 -8.76 -6.20 7.95
N ARG A 137 -8.78 -5.07 8.65
CA ARG A 137 -7.64 -4.61 9.44
C ARG A 137 -7.33 -5.54 10.60
N THR A 138 -8.34 -6.08 11.25
CA THR A 138 -8.16 -7.02 12.38
C THR A 138 -7.35 -8.24 11.98
N ALA A 139 -7.57 -8.79 10.78
CA ALA A 139 -6.74 -9.88 10.26
C ALA A 139 -5.33 -9.40 9.92
N THR A 140 -5.19 -8.26 9.24
CA THR A 140 -3.90 -7.79 8.74
C THR A 140 -2.98 -7.19 9.82
N ASP A 141 -3.54 -6.63 10.89
CA ASP A 141 -2.79 -6.06 12.01
C ASP A 141 -1.98 -7.14 12.74
N LYS A 142 -2.49 -8.38 12.77
CA LYS A 142 -1.75 -9.52 13.31
C LYS A 142 -0.46 -9.78 12.54
N TYR A 143 -0.46 -9.58 11.21
CA TYR A 143 0.76 -9.69 10.42
C TYR A 143 1.72 -8.55 10.75
N ILE A 144 1.24 -7.32 10.93
CA ILE A 144 2.08 -6.19 11.34
C ILE A 144 2.76 -6.46 12.68
N THR A 145 2.01 -6.91 13.69
CA THR A 145 2.57 -7.26 15.00
C THR A 145 3.63 -8.35 14.89
N GLN A 146 3.38 -9.39 14.08
CA GLN A 146 4.37 -10.45 13.85
C GLN A 146 5.64 -9.90 13.19
N PHE A 147 5.50 -9.07 12.15
CA PHE A 147 6.64 -8.46 11.48
C PHE A 147 7.41 -7.52 12.41
N GLU A 148 6.74 -6.80 13.31
CA GLU A 148 7.42 -5.96 14.30
C GLU A 148 8.25 -6.79 15.29
N ALA A 149 7.74 -7.94 15.73
CA ALA A 149 8.50 -8.87 16.55
C ALA A 149 9.73 -9.41 15.79
N ASP A 150 9.57 -9.74 14.51
CA ASP A 150 10.67 -10.22 13.67
C ASP A 150 11.71 -9.12 13.38
N LEU A 151 11.28 -7.87 13.13
CA LEU A 151 12.16 -6.71 12.97
C LEU A 151 12.94 -6.36 14.24
N ALA A 152 12.43 -6.71 15.42
CA ALA A 152 13.15 -6.55 16.68
C ALA A 152 14.14 -7.69 16.93
N ARG A 153 13.78 -8.93 16.56
CA ARG A 153 14.57 -10.15 16.79
C ARG A 153 15.75 -10.30 15.81
N LEU A 154 15.51 -10.13 14.52
CA LEU A 154 16.48 -10.44 13.47
C LEU A 154 17.78 -9.62 13.56
N PRO A 155 17.78 -8.32 13.90
CA PRO A 155 19.03 -7.57 14.09
C PRO A 155 19.91 -8.15 15.21
N THR A 156 19.31 -8.64 16.29
CA THR A 156 20.05 -9.31 17.38
C THR A 156 20.68 -10.62 16.89
N GLU A 157 19.95 -11.43 16.12
CA GLU A 157 20.51 -12.66 15.54
C GLU A 157 21.68 -12.39 14.58
N VAL A 158 21.58 -11.34 13.74
CA VAL A 158 22.68 -10.93 12.85
C VAL A 158 23.90 -10.50 13.65
N LEU A 159 23.71 -9.74 14.73
CA LEU A 159 24.79 -9.32 15.61
C LEU A 159 25.49 -10.52 16.26
N GLU A 160 24.73 -11.47 16.82
CA GLU A 160 25.28 -12.68 17.43
C GLU A 160 26.10 -13.53 16.44
N ILE A 161 25.61 -13.66 15.20
CA ILE A 161 26.34 -14.36 14.12
C ILE A 161 27.65 -13.63 13.80
N THR A 162 27.61 -12.30 13.71
CA THR A 162 28.76 -11.45 13.39
C THR A 162 29.81 -11.49 14.50
N GLU A 163 29.39 -11.46 15.77
CA GLU A 163 30.28 -11.61 16.92
C GLU A 163 30.97 -12.97 16.92
N ARG A 164 30.22 -14.04 16.63
CA ARG A 164 30.78 -15.39 16.51
C ARG A 164 31.76 -15.48 15.35
N GLN A 165 31.46 -14.84 14.21
CA GLN A 165 32.36 -14.77 13.07
C GLN A 165 33.67 -14.07 13.44
N ASN A 166 33.60 -12.91 14.10
CA ASN A 166 34.77 -12.15 14.55
C ASN A 166 35.65 -12.96 15.52
N ALA A 167 35.03 -13.70 16.44
CA ALA A 167 35.75 -14.59 17.35
C ALA A 167 36.48 -15.72 16.61
N LEU A 168 35.88 -16.32 15.58
CA LEU A 168 36.53 -17.34 14.76
C LEU A 168 37.63 -16.75 13.87
N ASP A 169 37.45 -15.54 13.32
CA ASP A 169 38.46 -14.88 12.51
C ASP A 169 39.70 -14.51 13.32
N ALA A 170 39.53 -14.07 14.57
CA ALA A 170 40.63 -13.83 15.50
C ALA A 170 41.45 -15.12 15.75
N LYS A 171 40.77 -16.25 15.98
CA LYS A 171 41.40 -17.57 16.11
C LYS A 171 42.16 -17.97 14.85
N ARG A 172 41.57 -17.75 13.67
CA ARG A 172 42.18 -18.05 12.38
C ARG A 172 43.42 -17.18 12.12
N LYS A 173 43.38 -15.89 12.47
CA LYS A 173 44.52 -14.96 12.36
C LYS A 173 45.68 -15.37 13.24
N ALA A 174 45.43 -15.62 14.53
CA ALA A 174 46.45 -16.10 15.46
C ALA A 174 47.10 -17.40 14.96
N LEU A 175 46.31 -18.34 14.43
CA LEU A 175 46.81 -19.58 13.85
C LEU A 175 47.68 -19.32 12.60
N THR A 176 47.26 -18.41 11.73
CA THR A 176 47.99 -18.06 10.50
C THR A 176 49.31 -17.35 10.80
N GLU A 177 49.33 -16.44 11.78
CA GLU A 177 50.53 -15.75 12.24
C GLU A 177 51.55 -16.72 12.84
N ALA A 178 51.10 -17.66 13.69
CA ALA A 178 51.95 -18.71 14.24
C ALA A 178 52.53 -19.62 13.16
N MET A 179 51.72 -20.00 12.15
CA MET A 179 52.19 -20.76 11.00
C MET A 179 53.27 -19.99 10.22
N ALA A 180 53.10 -18.69 10.01
CA ALA A 180 54.10 -17.85 9.34
C ALA A 180 55.41 -17.75 10.13
N LEU A 181 55.36 -17.69 11.46
CA LEU A 181 56.54 -17.73 12.32
C LEU A 181 57.30 -19.06 12.16
N ILE A 182 56.57 -20.18 12.16
CA ILE A 182 57.14 -21.52 11.91
C ILE A 182 57.82 -21.57 10.53
N GLU A 183 57.15 -21.06 9.50
CA GLU A 183 57.68 -21.03 8.14
C GLU A 183 58.96 -20.19 8.04
N ALA A 184 58.98 -19.02 8.67
CA ALA A 184 60.11 -18.09 8.65
C ALA A 184 61.37 -18.62 9.34
N LYS A 185 61.21 -19.47 10.38
CA LYS A 185 62.33 -20.04 11.14
C LYS A 185 62.86 -21.36 10.57
N GLY A 186 62.30 -21.81 9.45
CA GLY A 186 62.79 -22.97 8.71
C GLY A 186 61.82 -24.14 8.77
N PHE A 187 60.74 -24.06 7.99
CA PHE A 187 59.75 -25.14 7.81
C PHE A 187 60.39 -26.51 7.50
N THR A 188 61.54 -26.55 6.83
CA THR A 188 62.27 -27.79 6.53
C THR A 188 62.88 -28.48 7.75
N GLN A 189 63.11 -27.76 8.86
CA GLN A 189 63.58 -28.36 10.13
C GLN A 189 62.44 -29.06 10.88
N ILE A 190 61.20 -28.63 10.69
CA ILE A 190 60.00 -29.32 11.18
C ILE A 190 59.43 -30.15 10.03
N ALA A 191 59.79 -31.43 9.93
CA ALA A 191 59.12 -32.31 8.97
C ALA A 191 57.59 -32.24 9.17
N LYS A 192 56.81 -32.38 8.09
CA LYS A 192 55.33 -32.34 8.14
C LYS A 192 54.71 -33.26 9.20
N ASP A 193 55.44 -34.31 9.58
CA ASP A 193 55.03 -35.35 10.53
C ASP A 193 55.55 -35.13 11.96
N THR A 194 56.41 -34.13 12.19
CA THR A 194 56.95 -33.84 13.52
C THR A 194 55.89 -33.14 14.37
N ALA A 195 55.65 -33.71 15.56
CA ALA A 195 54.82 -33.09 16.58
C ALA A 195 55.40 -31.72 17.01
N LEU A 196 54.60 -30.67 16.91
CA LEU A 196 54.93 -29.33 17.37
C LEU A 196 54.78 -29.27 18.89
N SER A 197 55.89 -29.44 19.60
CA SER A 197 55.97 -29.25 21.06
C SER A 197 56.75 -27.96 21.39
N ALA A 198 56.55 -27.42 22.60
CA ALA A 198 57.31 -26.28 23.13
C ALA A 198 58.83 -26.42 22.91
N GLN A 199 59.34 -27.64 23.12
CA GLN A 199 60.75 -27.96 23.00
C GLN A 199 61.22 -27.95 21.54
N GLU A 200 60.39 -28.44 20.61
CA GLU A 200 60.68 -28.38 19.16
C GLU A 200 60.60 -26.95 18.63
N ILE A 201 59.65 -26.14 19.12
CA ILE A 201 59.51 -24.73 18.71
C ILE A 201 60.71 -23.91 19.19
N THR A 202 61.21 -24.16 20.41
CA THR A 202 62.39 -23.47 20.96
C THR A 202 63.65 -23.77 20.15
N LYS A 203 63.80 -25.00 19.64
CA LYS A 203 64.96 -25.40 18.80
C LYS A 203 65.08 -24.61 17.49
N LEU A 204 64.00 -23.96 17.04
CA LEU A 204 63.98 -23.12 15.84
C LEU A 204 64.56 -21.71 16.05
N GLY A 205 65.07 -21.41 17.25
CA GLY A 205 65.60 -20.09 17.56
C GLY A 205 64.53 -19.00 17.61
N MET A 206 63.30 -19.37 17.97
CA MET A 206 62.23 -18.43 18.27
C MET A 206 62.49 -17.71 19.58
N ALA A 207 62.20 -16.41 19.63
CA ALA A 207 62.24 -15.64 20.86
C ALA A 207 61.08 -16.05 21.80
N THR A 208 61.23 -15.86 23.12
CA THR A 208 60.20 -16.24 24.10
C THR A 208 58.78 -15.79 23.75
N PRO A 209 58.54 -14.54 23.27
CA PRO A 209 57.20 -14.12 22.87
C PRO A 209 56.66 -14.87 21.64
N GLU A 210 57.53 -15.22 20.68
CA GLU A 210 57.16 -15.99 19.47
C GLU A 210 56.76 -17.42 19.85
N VAL A 211 57.50 -18.06 20.78
CA VAL A 211 57.17 -19.40 21.30
C VAL A 211 55.78 -19.39 21.96
N MET A 212 55.51 -18.42 22.83
CA MET A 212 54.20 -18.30 23.49
C MET A 212 53.05 -18.12 22.49
N ALA A 213 53.25 -17.33 21.43
CA ALA A 213 52.25 -17.14 20.39
C ALA A 213 51.96 -18.44 19.61
N VAL A 214 53.00 -19.21 19.27
CA VAL A 214 52.86 -20.49 18.58
C VAL A 214 52.18 -21.54 19.48
N GLU A 215 52.53 -21.61 20.77
CA GLU A 215 51.86 -22.50 21.74
C GLU A 215 50.38 -22.17 21.89
N ALA A 216 50.02 -20.89 21.98
CA ALA A 216 48.62 -20.46 22.02
C ALA A 216 47.85 -20.87 20.76
N ALA A 217 48.48 -20.73 19.58
CA ALA A 217 47.89 -21.16 18.31
C ALA A 217 47.73 -22.69 18.20
N ILE A 218 48.69 -23.46 18.74
CA ILE A 218 48.57 -24.93 18.84
C ILE A 218 47.37 -25.32 19.70
N ASN A 219 47.19 -24.67 20.86
CA ASN A 219 46.02 -24.91 21.70
C ASN A 219 44.71 -24.58 20.97
N VAL A 220 44.67 -23.50 20.18
CA VAL A 220 43.52 -23.19 19.32
C VAL A 220 43.29 -24.30 18.29
N ALA A 221 44.35 -24.80 17.64
CA ALA A 221 44.23 -25.86 16.64
C ALA A 221 43.72 -27.18 17.25
N LEU A 222 44.20 -27.54 18.44
CA LEU A 222 43.72 -28.70 19.19
C LEU A 222 42.24 -28.58 19.56
N GLN A 223 41.79 -27.40 20.03
CA GLN A 223 40.39 -27.13 20.32
C GLN A 223 39.51 -27.24 19.07
N VAL A 224 39.95 -26.67 17.94
CA VAL A 224 39.21 -26.70 16.67
C VAL A 224 39.09 -28.12 16.11
N LEU A 225 40.13 -28.93 16.27
CA LEU A 225 40.12 -30.34 15.85
C LEU A 225 39.50 -31.28 16.88
N GLU A 226 39.04 -30.77 18.02
CA GLU A 226 38.49 -31.56 19.14
C GLU A 226 39.46 -32.62 19.67
N ARG A 227 40.77 -32.30 19.69
CA ARG A 227 41.82 -33.20 20.18
C ARG A 227 42.44 -32.66 21.46
N ALA A 228 41.85 -32.99 22.60
CA ALA A 228 42.25 -32.42 23.90
C ALA A 228 43.65 -32.85 24.39
N GLU A 229 44.20 -33.96 23.90
CA GLU A 229 45.44 -34.57 24.45
C GLU A 229 46.45 -35.03 23.39
N SER A 230 46.21 -34.74 22.10
CA SER A 230 47.13 -35.17 21.03
C SER A 230 48.17 -34.10 20.72
N LEU A 231 49.40 -34.50 20.41
CA LEU A 231 50.34 -33.62 19.73
C LEU A 231 49.84 -33.32 18.31
N ILE A 232 50.01 -32.07 17.86
CA ILE A 232 49.65 -31.64 16.50
C ILE A 232 50.91 -31.33 15.72
N ASN A 233 50.94 -31.69 14.44
CA ASN A 233 51.99 -31.30 13.51
C ASN A 233 51.52 -30.11 12.67
N TYR A 234 52.36 -29.64 11.75
CA TYR A 234 52.00 -28.52 10.89
C TYR A 234 50.79 -28.83 9.98
N VAL A 235 50.64 -30.08 9.53
CA VAL A 235 49.46 -30.52 8.75
C VAL A 235 48.19 -30.34 9.56
N GLY A 236 48.19 -30.70 10.85
CA GLY A 236 47.06 -30.46 11.73
C GLY A 236 46.76 -28.96 11.92
N MET A 237 47.77 -28.09 11.96
CA MET A 237 47.52 -26.63 11.97
C MET A 237 46.83 -26.16 10.68
N ILE A 238 47.23 -26.70 9.52
CA ILE A 238 46.53 -26.45 8.24
C ILE A 238 45.08 -26.92 8.31
N GLU A 239 44.85 -28.15 8.76
CA GLU A 239 43.50 -28.73 8.91
C GLU A 239 42.61 -27.87 9.84
N ALA A 240 43.15 -27.43 10.98
CA ALA A 240 42.44 -26.56 11.91
C ALA A 240 42.09 -25.20 11.28
N ARG A 241 43.04 -24.59 10.56
CA ARG A 241 42.83 -23.32 9.85
C ARG A 241 41.75 -23.47 8.78
N ASP A 242 41.77 -24.56 8.03
CA ASP A 242 40.79 -24.82 6.97
C ASP A 242 39.40 -25.12 7.56
N ARG A 243 39.32 -25.80 8.71
CA ARG A 243 38.07 -25.99 9.46
C ARG A 243 37.50 -24.66 9.98
N LEU A 244 38.35 -23.78 10.53
CA LEU A 244 37.95 -22.42 10.92
C LEU A 244 37.46 -21.61 9.72
N ARG A 245 38.17 -21.68 8.58
CA ARG A 245 37.75 -21.01 7.34
C ARG A 245 36.36 -21.47 6.90
N LYS A 246 36.10 -22.78 6.92
CA LYS A 246 34.79 -23.33 6.59
C LYS A 246 33.70 -22.80 7.53
N GLN A 247 33.93 -22.85 8.85
CA GLN A 247 32.97 -22.32 9.84
C GLN A 247 32.71 -20.82 9.67
N ILE A 248 33.73 -20.02 9.34
CA ILE A 248 33.58 -18.59 9.06
C ILE A 248 32.71 -18.39 7.81
N ASN A 249 32.97 -19.11 6.73
CA ASN A 249 32.16 -19.03 5.51
C ASN A 249 30.70 -19.41 5.77
N ASP A 250 30.46 -20.48 6.52
CA ASP A 250 29.10 -20.89 6.91
C ASP A 250 28.38 -19.79 7.72
N LEU A 251 29.09 -19.06 8.59
CA LEU A 251 28.53 -17.93 9.34
C LEU A 251 28.25 -16.72 8.46
N ILE A 252 29.12 -16.43 7.48
CA ILE A 252 28.88 -15.36 6.49
C ILE A 252 27.61 -15.64 5.71
N GLU A 253 27.44 -16.86 5.21
CA GLU A 253 26.23 -17.24 4.47
C GLU A 253 24.96 -17.13 5.34
N ARG A 254 25.06 -17.52 6.61
CA ARG A 254 23.95 -17.36 7.57
C ARG A 254 23.62 -15.89 7.86
N ALA A 255 24.62 -15.03 8.03
CA ALA A 255 24.42 -13.60 8.24
C ALA A 255 23.70 -12.98 7.04
N LEU A 256 24.18 -13.25 5.83
CA LEU A 256 23.56 -12.77 4.59
C LEU A 256 22.11 -13.26 4.44
N ALA A 257 21.85 -14.52 4.76
CA ALA A 257 20.49 -15.07 4.74
C ALA A 257 19.56 -14.35 5.74
N LYS A 258 20.08 -13.99 6.93
CA LYS A 258 19.33 -13.28 7.96
C LYS A 258 19.09 -11.80 7.62
N GLU A 259 20.06 -11.14 7.00
CA GLU A 259 19.90 -9.78 6.47
C GLU A 259 18.84 -9.75 5.35
N GLU A 260 18.84 -10.76 4.48
CA GLU A 260 17.81 -10.90 3.44
C GLU A 260 16.42 -11.18 4.03
N GLU A 261 16.35 -12.03 5.06
CA GLU A 261 15.12 -12.26 5.84
C GLU A 261 14.60 -10.94 6.43
N LEU A 262 15.48 -10.15 7.07
CA LEU A 262 15.15 -8.85 7.66
C LEU A 262 14.58 -7.88 6.62
N ARG A 263 15.24 -7.78 5.47
CA ARG A 263 14.79 -6.93 4.36
C ARG A 263 13.42 -7.35 3.85
N LEU A 264 13.20 -8.65 3.68
CA LEU A 264 11.93 -9.19 3.21
C LEU A 264 10.80 -8.96 4.22
N VAL A 265 11.06 -9.10 5.53
CA VAL A 265 10.10 -8.79 6.60
C VAL A 265 9.73 -7.31 6.56
N SER A 266 10.71 -6.41 6.41
CA SER A 266 10.45 -4.97 6.28
C SER A 266 9.49 -4.68 5.12
N TRP A 267 9.77 -5.22 3.93
CA TRP A 267 8.92 -5.00 2.77
C TRP A 267 7.53 -5.61 2.89
N LYS A 268 7.40 -6.76 3.55
CA LYS A 268 6.09 -7.36 3.83
C LYS A 268 5.27 -6.50 4.80
N LYS A 269 5.91 -5.91 5.81
CA LYS A 269 5.27 -4.94 6.71
C LYS A 269 4.81 -3.70 5.95
N ASP A 270 5.69 -3.15 5.11
CA ASP A 270 5.37 -1.98 4.31
C ASP A 270 4.19 -2.27 3.37
N LEU A 271 4.12 -3.46 2.76
CA LEU A 271 3.01 -3.85 1.88
C LEU A 271 1.67 -3.77 2.60
N VAL A 272 1.60 -4.30 3.82
CA VAL A 272 0.37 -4.25 4.63
C VAL A 272 0.06 -2.82 5.07
N THR A 273 1.07 -2.05 5.44
CA THR A 273 0.91 -0.64 5.86
C THR A 273 0.38 0.23 4.72
N GLU A 274 0.93 0.08 3.51
CA GLU A 274 0.47 0.79 2.32
C GLU A 274 -0.92 0.34 1.87
N SER A 275 -1.27 -0.92 2.12
CA SER A 275 -2.63 -1.42 1.93
C SER A 275 -3.63 -0.70 2.84
N HIS A 276 -3.26 -0.41 4.10
CA HIS A 276 -4.10 0.38 5.01
C HIS A 276 -4.21 1.83 4.57
N ARG A 277 -3.11 2.45 4.12
CA ARG A 277 -3.12 3.81 3.56
C ARG A 277 -4.02 3.92 2.34
N PHE A 278 -3.97 2.94 1.44
CA PHE A 278 -4.91 2.85 0.32
C PHE A 278 -6.36 2.84 0.83
N ASP A 279 -6.68 1.99 1.81
CA ASP A 279 -8.04 1.86 2.34
C ASP A 279 -8.55 3.15 3.02
N ASP A 280 -7.69 3.87 3.74
CA ASP A 280 -8.00 5.19 4.32
C ASP A 280 -8.38 6.21 3.23
N HIS A 281 -7.58 6.29 2.16
CA HIS A 281 -7.82 7.23 1.06
C HIS A 281 -9.01 6.81 0.19
N ARG A 282 -9.19 5.52 -0.04
CA ARG A 282 -10.38 4.96 -0.68
C ARG A 282 -11.64 5.34 0.09
N ALA A 283 -11.65 5.19 1.42
CA ALA A 283 -12.81 5.56 2.25
C ALA A 283 -13.14 7.06 2.13
N GLN A 284 -12.12 7.93 2.14
CA GLN A 284 -12.29 9.38 1.93
C GLN A 284 -12.89 9.70 0.55
N TYR A 285 -12.40 9.04 -0.50
CA TYR A 285 -12.94 9.20 -1.85
C TYR A 285 -14.41 8.77 -1.92
N VAL A 286 -14.73 7.59 -1.38
CA VAL A 286 -16.10 7.04 -1.38
C VAL A 286 -17.05 7.96 -0.64
N ALA A 287 -16.66 8.51 0.51
CA ALA A 287 -17.49 9.43 1.28
C ALA A 287 -17.84 10.71 0.50
N GLU A 288 -16.89 11.30 -0.23
CA GLU A 288 -17.18 12.47 -1.08
C GLU A 288 -18.00 12.09 -2.33
N TYR A 289 -17.77 10.91 -2.91
CA TYR A 289 -18.56 10.40 -4.03
C TYR A 289 -20.04 10.19 -3.65
N GLU A 290 -20.30 9.63 -2.47
CA GLU A 290 -21.66 9.38 -1.96
C GLU A 290 -22.47 10.67 -1.78
N LYS A 291 -21.81 11.81 -1.51
CA LYS A 291 -22.48 13.12 -1.47
C LYS A 291 -23.06 13.52 -2.84
N CYS A 292 -22.41 13.15 -3.94
CA CYS A 292 -22.93 13.42 -5.29
C CYS A 292 -24.23 12.65 -5.56
N VAL A 293 -24.27 11.38 -5.14
CA VAL A 293 -25.47 10.53 -5.19
C VAL A 293 -26.56 11.09 -4.29
N THR A 294 -26.19 11.55 -3.09
CA THR A 294 -27.12 12.16 -2.13
C THR A 294 -27.73 13.45 -2.67
N ALA A 295 -26.95 14.33 -3.29
CA ALA A 295 -27.46 15.56 -3.92
C ALA A 295 -28.52 15.26 -4.99
N SER A 296 -28.25 14.28 -5.85
CA SER A 296 -29.20 13.83 -6.88
C SER A 296 -30.48 13.25 -6.26
N ARG A 297 -30.33 12.48 -5.17
CA ARG A 297 -31.48 11.93 -4.43
C ARG A 297 -32.32 13.01 -3.75
N SER A 298 -31.71 14.02 -3.14
CA SER A 298 -32.41 15.15 -2.53
C SER A 298 -33.29 15.87 -3.55
N PHE A 299 -32.75 16.10 -4.76
CA PHE A 299 -33.54 16.65 -5.87
C PHE A 299 -34.75 15.78 -6.20
N LEU A 300 -34.54 14.48 -6.41
CA LEU A 300 -35.61 13.53 -6.76
C LEU A 300 -36.69 13.41 -5.68
N SER A 301 -36.31 13.49 -4.39
CA SER A 301 -37.28 13.44 -3.29
C SER A 301 -38.17 14.68 -3.22
N THR A 302 -37.58 15.86 -3.43
CA THR A 302 -38.31 17.14 -3.39
C THR A 302 -39.29 17.26 -4.54
N HIS A 303 -38.88 16.83 -5.74
CA HIS A 303 -39.62 17.04 -6.99
C HIS A 303 -40.33 15.79 -7.53
N SER A 304 -40.69 14.85 -6.64
CA SER A 304 -41.33 13.59 -7.03
C SER A 304 -42.74 13.76 -7.64
N ASN A 305 -43.43 14.87 -7.36
CA ASN A 305 -44.80 15.15 -7.79
C ASN A 305 -44.99 16.61 -8.24
N VAL A 306 -44.33 17.02 -9.32
CA VAL A 306 -44.52 18.36 -9.90
C VAL A 306 -45.79 18.38 -10.75
N ASN A 307 -46.67 19.35 -10.51
CA ASN A 307 -47.88 19.57 -11.29
C ASN A 307 -47.59 20.49 -12.49
N GLY A 308 -47.79 20.02 -13.72
CA GLY A 308 -47.56 20.82 -14.94
C GLY A 308 -48.44 22.07 -15.07
N ALA A 309 -49.59 22.10 -14.38
CA ALA A 309 -50.45 23.28 -14.32
C ALA A 309 -49.96 24.36 -13.34
N ASP A 310 -49.09 23.99 -12.38
CA ASP A 310 -48.49 24.92 -11.42
C ASP A 310 -47.24 25.58 -12.02
N GLN A 311 -47.44 26.75 -12.65
CA GLN A 311 -46.35 27.46 -13.32
C GLN A 311 -45.22 27.88 -12.39
N ASP A 312 -45.52 28.23 -11.13
CA ASP A 312 -44.51 28.60 -10.14
C ASP A 312 -43.74 27.36 -9.68
N GLY A 313 -44.44 26.24 -9.44
CA GLY A 313 -43.81 24.95 -9.13
C GLY A 313 -42.91 24.43 -10.25
N VAL A 314 -43.34 24.55 -11.51
CA VAL A 314 -42.54 24.17 -12.70
C VAL A 314 -41.32 25.08 -12.87
N ALA A 315 -41.46 26.38 -12.60
CA ALA A 315 -40.33 27.32 -12.64
C ALA A 315 -39.30 27.02 -11.53
N GLN A 316 -39.76 26.69 -10.32
CA GLN A 316 -38.89 26.29 -9.21
C GLN A 316 -38.16 24.97 -9.51
N PHE A 317 -38.87 23.97 -10.05
CA PHE A 317 -38.27 22.72 -10.52
C PHE A 317 -37.14 22.96 -11.53
N ALA A 318 -37.38 23.84 -12.51
CA ALA A 318 -36.38 24.22 -13.50
C ALA A 318 -35.14 24.90 -12.88
N ALA A 319 -35.35 25.77 -11.89
CA ALA A 319 -34.26 26.40 -11.16
C ALA A 319 -33.45 25.36 -10.35
N ASP A 320 -34.13 24.43 -9.68
CA ASP A 320 -33.49 23.44 -8.81
C ASP A 320 -32.70 22.39 -9.59
N VAL A 321 -33.15 21.97 -10.77
CA VAL A 321 -32.39 21.01 -11.59
C VAL A 321 -31.13 21.64 -12.17
N LEU A 322 -31.17 22.93 -12.56
CA LEU A 322 -29.98 23.68 -12.96
C LEU A 322 -29.03 23.88 -11.78
N SER A 323 -29.58 24.14 -10.59
CA SER A 323 -28.80 24.23 -9.35
C SER A 323 -28.10 22.92 -9.03
N LEU A 324 -28.78 21.77 -9.18
CA LEU A 324 -28.18 20.43 -9.04
C LEU A 324 -27.01 20.24 -10.02
N ALA A 325 -27.24 20.51 -11.31
CA ALA A 325 -26.22 20.33 -12.34
C ALA A 325 -24.98 21.19 -12.05
N LYS A 326 -25.18 22.46 -11.70
CA LYS A 326 -24.10 23.37 -11.31
C LYS A 326 -23.39 22.92 -10.03
N HIS A 327 -24.13 22.44 -9.05
CA HIS A 327 -23.58 21.95 -7.79
C HIS A 327 -22.66 20.75 -8.03
N LEU A 328 -23.08 19.77 -8.82
CA LEU A 328 -22.27 18.59 -9.15
C LEU A 328 -21.08 18.91 -10.08
N LYS A 329 -21.18 19.97 -10.90
CA LYS A 329 -20.13 20.37 -11.85
C LYS A 329 -18.77 20.61 -11.20
N VAL A 330 -18.73 21.01 -9.94
CA VAL A 330 -17.48 21.25 -9.21
C VAL A 330 -16.62 19.99 -9.04
N MET A 331 -17.22 18.80 -9.18
CA MET A 331 -16.57 17.49 -9.05
C MET A 331 -16.02 16.96 -10.38
N ALA A 332 -16.43 17.54 -11.51
CA ALA A 332 -16.04 17.10 -12.85
C ALA A 332 -14.67 17.63 -13.30
#